data_AF-A0A972KPI6-F1
#
_entry.id   AF-A0A972KPI6-F1
#
_cell.length_a   1.000
_cell.length_b   1.000
_cell.length_c   1.000
_cell.angle_alpha   90.00
_cell.angle_beta   90.00
_cell.angle_gamma   90.00
#
_symmetry.space_group_name_H-M   'P 1'
#
loop_
_entity.id
_entity.type
_entity.pdbx_description
1 polymer ?
#
loop_
_entity_poly.entity_id
_entity_poly.type
_entity_poly.pdbx_seq_one_letter_code
_entity_poly.pdbx_strand_id
1 'polypeptide(L)'
;MSRLKKYIPFIAFILVLFMLLLPLQGRINRLRVEKELVETDIFETTTPSDIWGTLLLAGFRGVAVDMLWVQAINLQQEGKFFELLTLYQLILDLQPHFVNIWAYSAWNMAYNISNDMETKEQKWQWIQKGLALLRKGIKRNPKSYILYFELGWFYFHKVEADPYYGEQLKKEGKNNYFLALYWFKQASKIEPHPSYVERIIAHTWEKLAARAEREGNIEKRDEYRIEALRQWKKNVKKYPHDKVSRSAYIYWKKILGKENNS
;
A
#
# COMPACT_ATOMS: atom_id res chain seq x y z
N MET A 1 -30.20 50.19 4.91
CA MET A 1 -29.44 49.69 6.09
C MET A 1 -30.28 48.93 7.14
N SER A 2 -31.63 48.86 7.09
CA SER A 2 -32.43 48.21 8.16
C SER A 2 -32.54 46.68 8.09
N ARG A 3 -32.34 46.05 6.92
CA ARG A 3 -32.51 44.58 6.76
C ARG A 3 -31.40 43.75 7.39
N LEU A 4 -30.17 44.28 7.49
CA LEU A 4 -29.02 43.55 8.06
C LEU A 4 -29.13 43.38 9.59
N LYS A 5 -29.76 44.34 10.28
CA LYS A 5 -29.89 44.32 11.76
C LYS A 5 -30.69 43.12 12.27
N LYS A 6 -31.62 42.58 11.46
CA LYS A 6 -32.41 41.38 11.80
C LYS A 6 -31.55 40.12 11.95
N TYR A 7 -30.39 40.06 11.30
CA TYR A 7 -29.52 38.89 11.31
C TYR A 7 -28.39 38.97 12.36
N ILE A 8 -28.19 40.12 13.00
CA ILE A 8 -27.20 40.31 14.07
C ILE A 8 -27.30 39.26 15.19
N PRO A 9 -28.48 38.98 15.78
CA PRO A 9 -28.58 37.97 16.85
C PRO A 9 -28.23 36.55 16.34
N PHE A 10 -28.56 36.24 15.09
CA PHE A 10 -28.25 34.95 14.49
C PHE A 10 -26.75 34.79 14.23
N ILE A 11 -26.09 35.83 13.71
CA ILE A 11 -24.63 35.85 13.52
C ILE A 11 -23.91 35.76 14.87
N ALA A 12 -24.35 36.53 15.87
CA ALA A 12 -23.79 36.46 17.21
C ALA A 12 -23.95 35.06 17.83
N PHE A 13 -25.11 34.43 17.64
CA PHE A 13 -25.36 33.05 18.08
C PHE A 13 -24.42 32.04 17.40
N ILE A 14 -24.22 32.14 16.08
CA ILE A 14 -23.24 31.31 15.35
C ILE A 14 -21.82 31.52 15.89
N LEU A 15 -21.42 32.77 16.12
CA LEU A 15 -20.09 33.09 16.64
C LEU A 15 -19.87 32.53 18.05
N VAL A 16 -20.88 32.58 18.92
CA VAL A 16 -20.83 31.96 20.25
C VAL A 16 -20.73 30.44 20.14
N LEU A 17 -21.51 29.81 19.25
CA LEU A 17 -21.41 28.38 18.96
C LEU A 17 -20.00 27.99 18.50
N PHE A 18 -19.41 28.75 17.56
CA PHE A 18 -18.03 28.55 17.11
C PHE A 18 -17.02 28.69 18.26
N MET A 19 -17.18 29.72 19.11
CA MET A 19 -16.29 29.96 20.24
C MET A 19 -16.36 28.84 21.29
N LEU A 20 -17.54 28.25 21.51
CA LEU A 20 -17.74 27.09 22.39
C LEU A 20 -17.13 25.79 21.81
N LEU A 21 -16.96 25.69 20.49
CA LEU A 21 -16.33 24.54 19.83
C LEU A 21 -14.80 24.56 19.91
N LEU A 22 -14.17 25.72 20.08
CA LEU A 22 -12.71 25.87 20.19
C LEU A 22 -12.06 24.97 21.27
N PRO A 23 -12.54 24.93 22.53
CA PRO A 23 -11.96 24.05 23.55
C PRO A 23 -12.17 22.56 23.24
N LEU A 24 -13.31 22.19 22.65
CA LEU A 24 -13.58 20.82 22.23
C LEU A 24 -12.62 20.39 21.11
N GLN A 25 -12.39 21.27 20.12
CA GLN A 25 -11.42 21.05 19.06
C GLN A 25 -9.99 20.92 19.61
N GLY A 26 -9.61 21.73 20.61
CA GLY A 26 -8.33 21.62 21.29
C GLY A 26 -8.14 20.26 22.00
N ARG A 27 -9.19 19.74 22.64
CA ARG A 27 -9.17 18.41 23.28
C ARG A 27 -9.10 17.28 22.25
N ILE A 28 -9.87 17.38 21.17
CA ILE A 28 -9.85 16.41 20.07
C ILE A 28 -8.46 16.38 19.41
N ASN A 29 -7.86 17.54 19.13
CA ASN A 29 -6.53 17.62 18.55
C ASN A 29 -5.47 17.01 19.48
N ARG A 30 -5.55 17.27 20.79
CA ARG A 30 -4.65 16.66 21.77
C ARG A 30 -4.77 15.13 21.79
N LEU A 31 -6.00 14.61 21.85
CA LEU A 31 -6.24 13.16 21.80
C LEU A 31 -5.80 12.54 20.48
N ARG A 32 -5.94 13.28 19.38
CA ARG A 32 -5.47 12.84 18.08
C ARG A 32 -3.94 12.73 18.02
N VAL A 33 -3.22 13.70 18.60
CA VAL A 33 -1.75 13.65 18.72
C VAL A 33 -1.31 12.54 19.67
N GLU A 34 -1.92 12.46 20.86
CA GLU A 34 -1.60 11.46 21.90
C GLU A 34 -1.81 10.02 21.41
N LYS A 35 -2.89 9.78 20.67
CA LYS A 35 -3.19 8.47 20.08
C LYS A 35 -2.49 8.23 18.75
N GLU A 36 -1.60 9.15 18.32
CA GLU A 36 -0.92 9.11 17.02
C GLU A 36 -1.89 8.94 15.83
N LEU A 37 -3.12 9.44 15.99
CA LEU A 37 -4.18 9.49 14.97
C LEU A 37 -4.01 10.70 14.04
N VAL A 38 -3.05 11.58 14.36
CA VAL A 38 -2.57 12.66 13.50
C VAL A 38 -1.14 12.30 13.12
N GLU A 39 -0.91 12.10 11.83
CA GLU A 39 0.44 11.91 11.28
C GLU A 39 1.10 13.22 10.80
N THR A 40 0.45 14.40 10.89
CA THR A 40 1.14 15.70 10.69
C THR A 40 0.45 16.89 11.34
N ASP A 41 1.28 17.76 11.92
CA ASP A 41 1.01 19.17 12.14
C ASP A 41 0.61 19.82 10.82
N ILE A 42 -0.44 20.65 10.84
CA ILE A 42 -1.01 21.30 9.64
C ILE A 42 0.02 22.27 9.00
N PHE A 43 1.14 22.50 9.67
CA PHE A 43 2.20 23.45 9.36
C PHE A 43 3.52 22.80 8.88
N GLU A 44 3.66 21.48 8.86
CA GLU A 44 4.82 20.80 8.23
C GLU A 44 4.64 20.60 6.71
N THR A 45 3.70 21.31 6.11
CA THR A 45 3.51 21.39 4.65
C THR A 45 4.68 22.14 4.02
N THR A 46 5.58 21.42 3.35
CA THR A 46 6.75 22.00 2.66
C THR A 46 6.44 22.49 1.24
N THR A 47 5.23 22.24 0.72
CA THR A 47 4.83 22.59 -0.64
C THR A 47 3.62 23.54 -0.66
N PRO A 48 3.64 24.65 -1.44
CA PRO A 48 2.52 25.59 -1.53
C PRO A 48 1.16 24.97 -1.93
N SER A 49 1.15 23.88 -2.69
CA SER A 49 -0.06 23.12 -3.06
C SER A 49 -0.80 22.55 -1.84
N ASP A 50 -0.06 22.10 -0.84
CA ASP A 50 -0.59 21.48 0.38
C ASP A 50 -1.30 22.54 1.27
N ILE A 51 -0.80 23.78 1.20
CA ILE A 51 -1.35 24.96 1.89
C ILE A 51 -2.69 25.36 1.24
N TRP A 52 -2.78 25.42 -0.09
CA TRP A 52 -4.01 25.82 -0.78
C TRP A 52 -5.15 24.82 -0.64
N GLY A 53 -4.89 23.51 -0.72
CA GLY A 53 -5.93 22.49 -0.52
C GLY A 53 -6.47 22.44 0.93
N THR A 54 -5.62 22.77 1.90
CA THR A 54 -5.98 22.82 3.32
C THR A 54 -6.70 24.11 3.69
N LEU A 55 -6.25 25.25 3.15
CA LEU A 55 -6.76 26.59 3.47
C LEU A 55 -8.04 26.95 2.70
N LEU A 56 -8.20 26.52 1.44
CA LEU A 56 -9.38 26.84 0.62
C LEU A 56 -10.58 25.95 0.93
N LEU A 57 -10.36 24.70 1.37
CA LEU A 57 -11.45 23.75 1.59
C LEU A 57 -11.72 23.41 3.05
N ALA A 58 -10.84 23.75 4.01
CA ALA A 58 -11.02 23.55 5.45
C ALA A 58 -11.92 22.32 5.81
N GLY A 59 -13.21 22.56 6.14
CA GLY A 59 -14.20 21.53 6.50
C GLY A 59 -14.87 20.75 5.34
N PHE A 60 -14.73 21.19 4.09
CA PHE A 60 -15.30 20.57 2.89
C PHE A 60 -14.31 19.66 2.14
N ARG A 61 -13.05 19.58 2.58
CA ARG A 61 -12.01 18.72 1.98
C ARG A 61 -12.47 17.26 1.79
N GLY A 62 -13.18 16.70 2.78
CA GLY A 62 -13.73 15.34 2.69
C GLY A 62 -14.74 15.21 1.54
N VAL A 63 -15.70 16.14 1.45
CA VAL A 63 -16.71 16.15 0.38
C VAL A 63 -16.07 16.32 -0.99
N ALA A 64 -15.07 17.20 -1.11
CA ALA A 64 -14.33 17.37 -2.36
C ALA A 64 -13.64 16.06 -2.77
N VAL A 65 -12.96 15.38 -1.84
CA VAL A 65 -12.34 14.08 -2.12
C VAL A 65 -13.36 13.03 -2.50
N ASP A 66 -14.52 12.96 -1.85
CA ASP A 66 -15.58 12.02 -2.21
C ASP A 66 -16.11 12.27 -3.63
N MET A 67 -16.28 13.53 -4.03
CA MET A 67 -16.68 13.89 -5.40
C MET A 67 -15.61 13.50 -6.43
N LEU A 68 -14.33 13.77 -6.14
CA LEU A 68 -13.22 13.35 -6.98
C LEU A 68 -13.15 11.82 -7.06
N TRP A 69 -13.46 11.12 -5.96
CA TRP A 69 -13.49 9.67 -5.94
C TRP A 69 -14.60 9.09 -6.84
N VAL A 70 -15.80 9.69 -6.84
CA VAL A 70 -16.87 9.30 -7.76
C VAL A 70 -16.44 9.48 -9.22
N GLN A 71 -15.79 10.60 -9.56
CA GLN A 71 -15.24 10.82 -10.90
C GLN A 71 -14.15 9.79 -11.23
N ALA A 72 -13.31 9.42 -10.25
CA ALA A 72 -12.26 8.43 -10.41
C ALA A 72 -12.83 7.04 -10.71
N ILE A 73 -13.94 6.66 -10.08
CA ILE A 73 -14.66 5.42 -10.39
C ILE A 73 -15.14 5.41 -11.85
N ASN A 74 -15.71 6.51 -12.33
CA ASN A 74 -16.17 6.60 -13.73
C ASN A 74 -14.99 6.46 -14.71
N LEU A 75 -13.89 7.19 -14.49
CA LEU A 75 -12.69 7.08 -15.33
C LEU A 75 -12.08 5.67 -15.30
N GLN A 76 -12.07 5.02 -14.15
CA GLN A 76 -11.63 3.62 -14.02
C GLN A 76 -12.51 2.68 -14.85
N GLN A 77 -13.83 2.85 -14.83
CA GLN A 77 -14.77 2.04 -15.62
C GLN A 77 -14.62 2.28 -17.12
N GLU A 78 -14.31 3.52 -17.52
CA GLU A 78 -14.05 3.89 -18.91
C GLU A 78 -12.65 3.48 -19.41
N GLY A 79 -11.77 2.98 -18.54
CA GLY A 79 -10.39 2.64 -18.90
C GLY A 79 -9.47 3.85 -19.15
N LYS A 80 -9.88 5.05 -18.72
CA LYS A 80 -9.13 6.30 -18.90
C LYS A 80 -8.07 6.48 -17.81
N PHE A 81 -7.08 5.59 -17.82
CA PHE A 81 -6.13 5.47 -16.71
C PHE A 81 -5.17 6.66 -16.58
N PHE A 82 -4.82 7.34 -17.68
CA PHE A 82 -3.94 8.50 -17.62
C PHE A 82 -4.62 9.69 -16.92
N GLU A 83 -5.87 9.98 -17.28
CA GLU A 83 -6.71 10.99 -16.64
C GLU A 83 -6.97 10.63 -15.18
N LEU A 84 -7.20 9.35 -14.91
CA LEU A 84 -7.38 8.83 -13.56
C LEU A 84 -6.15 9.07 -12.68
N LEU A 85 -4.93 8.98 -13.21
CA LEU A 85 -3.72 9.30 -12.44
C LEU A 85 -3.66 10.77 -12.02
N THR A 86 -4.09 11.69 -12.88
CA THR A 86 -4.17 13.12 -12.53
C THR A 86 -5.14 13.34 -11.38
N LEU A 87 -6.29 12.67 -11.44
CA LEU A 87 -7.31 12.76 -10.40
C LEU A 87 -6.84 12.16 -9.08
N TYR A 88 -6.16 11.02 -9.12
CA TYR A 88 -5.52 10.42 -7.95
C TYR A 88 -4.44 11.32 -7.36
N GLN A 89 -3.63 12.00 -8.17
CA GLN A 89 -2.64 12.94 -7.65
C GLN A 89 -3.33 14.08 -6.89
N LEU A 90 -4.41 14.64 -7.44
CA LEU A 90 -5.18 15.67 -6.74
C LEU A 90 -5.77 15.15 -5.43
N ILE A 91 -6.30 13.91 -5.41
CA ILE A 91 -6.78 13.29 -4.17
C ILE A 91 -5.64 13.09 -3.17
N LEU A 92 -4.43 12.73 -3.61
CA LEU A 92 -3.28 12.54 -2.72
C LEU A 92 -2.76 13.88 -2.17
N ASP A 93 -2.73 14.93 -2.97
CA ASP A 93 -2.41 16.29 -2.53
C ASP A 93 -3.46 16.75 -1.49
N LEU A 94 -4.73 16.44 -1.77
CA LEU A 94 -5.83 16.70 -0.87
C LEU A 94 -5.91 15.74 0.30
N GLN A 95 -5.37 14.54 0.33
CA GLN A 95 -5.49 13.57 1.44
C GLN A 95 -4.33 12.56 1.37
N PRO A 96 -3.11 12.96 1.80
CA PRO A 96 -1.91 12.14 1.63
C PRO A 96 -1.90 10.87 2.49
N HIS A 97 -2.75 10.80 3.52
CA HIS A 97 -2.91 9.60 4.36
C HIS A 97 -3.98 8.63 3.84
N PHE A 98 -4.60 8.89 2.69
CA PHE A 98 -5.55 7.97 2.09
C PHE A 98 -4.81 6.81 1.40
N VAL A 99 -4.39 5.83 2.21
CA VAL A 99 -3.60 4.64 1.83
C VAL A 99 -4.06 4.01 0.51
N ASN A 100 -5.36 3.81 0.35
CA ASN A 100 -5.88 3.09 -0.82
C ASN A 100 -5.59 3.80 -2.14
N ILE A 101 -5.52 5.13 -2.16
CA ILE A 101 -5.23 5.89 -3.39
C ILE A 101 -3.79 5.67 -3.84
N TRP A 102 -2.84 5.58 -2.91
CA TRP A 102 -1.46 5.20 -3.24
C TRP A 102 -1.39 3.81 -3.87
N ALA A 103 -2.09 2.83 -3.28
CA ALA A 103 -2.14 1.47 -3.78
C ALA A 103 -2.80 1.39 -5.17
N TYR A 104 -3.99 1.97 -5.34
CA TYR A 104 -4.73 1.94 -6.60
C TYR A 104 -4.01 2.71 -7.71
N SER A 105 -3.44 3.87 -7.41
CA SER A 105 -2.67 4.64 -8.39
C SER A 105 -1.45 3.85 -8.86
N ALA A 106 -0.70 3.24 -7.94
CA ALA A 106 0.43 2.40 -8.31
C ALA A 106 0.00 1.16 -9.09
N TRP A 107 -1.14 0.55 -8.72
CA TRP A 107 -1.68 -0.62 -9.41
C TRP A 107 -2.08 -0.29 -10.84
N ASN A 108 -2.79 0.82 -11.06
CA ASN A 108 -3.13 1.30 -12.40
C ASN A 108 -1.88 1.60 -13.25
N MET A 109 -0.83 2.20 -12.69
CA MET A 109 0.45 2.36 -13.39
C MET A 109 1.05 1.00 -13.80
N ALA A 110 1.21 0.09 -12.84
CA ALA A 110 1.96 -1.14 -13.05
C ALA A 110 1.16 -2.23 -13.75
N TYR A 111 -0.17 -2.23 -13.73
CA TYR A 111 -0.99 -3.26 -14.35
C TYR A 111 -1.70 -2.75 -15.60
N ASN A 112 -2.46 -1.67 -15.49
CA ASN A 112 -3.31 -1.21 -16.58
C ASN A 112 -2.53 -0.40 -17.62
N ILE A 113 -1.92 0.71 -17.23
CA ILE A 113 -1.19 1.58 -18.16
C ILE A 113 -0.01 0.82 -18.77
N SER A 114 0.74 0.04 -17.98
CA SER A 114 1.83 -0.76 -18.53
C SER A 114 1.35 -1.82 -19.52
N ASN A 115 0.13 -2.34 -19.40
CA ASN A 115 -0.40 -3.31 -20.35
C ASN A 115 -0.63 -2.68 -21.72
N ASP A 116 -1.05 -1.42 -21.75
CA ASP A 116 -1.36 -0.66 -22.96
C ASP A 116 -0.12 -0.15 -23.70
N MET A 117 1.08 -0.24 -23.11
CA MET A 117 2.31 0.16 -23.79
C MET A 117 2.77 -0.90 -24.80
N GLU A 118 3.40 -0.46 -25.89
CA GLU A 118 3.86 -1.34 -26.96
C GLU A 118 5.12 -2.12 -26.59
N THR A 119 6.11 -1.43 -26.02
CA THR A 119 7.45 -2.01 -25.77
C THR A 119 7.64 -2.42 -24.31
N LYS A 120 8.42 -3.47 -24.06
CA LYS A 120 8.75 -3.95 -22.70
C LYS A 120 9.44 -2.88 -21.87
N GLU A 121 10.24 -2.04 -22.52
CA GLU A 121 10.91 -0.87 -21.95
C GLU A 121 9.88 0.11 -21.38
N GLN A 122 8.86 0.48 -22.16
CA GLN A 122 7.80 1.37 -21.71
C GLN A 122 6.96 0.73 -20.60
N LYS A 123 6.64 -0.58 -20.71
CA LYS A 123 5.96 -1.32 -19.63
C LYS A 123 6.75 -1.22 -18.33
N TRP A 124 8.06 -1.45 -18.42
CA TRP A 124 8.97 -1.40 -17.29
C TRP A 124 9.03 -0.02 -16.65
N GLN A 125 9.09 1.06 -17.44
CA GLN A 125 9.06 2.43 -16.92
C GLN A 125 7.80 2.70 -16.08
N TRP A 126 6.63 2.23 -16.51
CA TRP A 126 5.40 2.37 -15.73
C TRP A 126 5.37 1.50 -14.46
N ILE A 127 5.91 0.28 -14.52
CA ILE A 127 6.09 -0.55 -13.33
C ILE A 127 7.03 0.13 -12.33
N GLN A 128 8.13 0.72 -12.79
CA GLN A 128 9.06 1.48 -11.95
C GLN A 128 8.39 2.72 -11.32
N LYS A 129 7.54 3.44 -12.07
CA LYS A 129 6.75 4.55 -11.54
C LYS A 129 5.82 4.08 -10.41
N GLY A 130 5.11 2.96 -10.60
CA GLY A 130 4.27 2.37 -9.56
C GLY A 130 5.05 1.95 -8.31
N LEU A 131 6.20 1.28 -8.48
CA LEU A 131 7.11 0.92 -7.38
C LEU A 131 7.60 2.16 -6.62
N ALA A 132 7.96 3.23 -7.33
CA ALA A 132 8.40 4.48 -6.73
C ALA A 132 7.26 5.19 -5.98
N LEU A 133 6.04 5.16 -6.52
CA LEU A 133 4.85 5.73 -5.89
C LEU A 133 4.52 5.03 -4.56
N LEU A 134 4.55 3.68 -4.53
CA LEU A 134 4.35 2.93 -3.28
C LEU A 134 5.40 3.27 -2.22
N ARG A 135 6.67 3.45 -2.62
CA ARG A 135 7.74 3.89 -1.70
C ARG A 135 7.46 5.29 -1.12
N LYS A 136 6.92 6.22 -1.92
CA LYS A 136 6.47 7.54 -1.43
C LYS A 136 5.29 7.38 -0.46
N GLY A 137 4.31 6.55 -0.81
CA GLY A 137 3.17 6.25 0.03
C GLY A 137 3.57 5.66 1.38
N ILE A 138 4.53 4.73 1.42
CA ILE A 138 5.09 4.15 2.65
C ILE A 138 5.71 5.23 3.54
N LYS A 139 6.47 6.18 2.97
CA LYS A 139 7.05 7.29 3.75
C LYS A 139 5.96 8.16 4.39
N ARG A 140 4.83 8.34 3.70
CA ARG A 140 3.68 9.12 4.18
C ARG A 140 2.76 8.34 5.12
N ASN A 141 2.76 7.01 5.05
CA ASN A 141 1.86 6.12 5.78
C ASN A 141 2.63 4.92 6.37
N PRO A 142 3.63 5.15 7.25
CA PRO A 142 4.53 4.10 7.73
C PRO A 142 3.83 3.00 8.53
N LYS A 143 2.65 3.29 9.10
CA LYS A 143 1.85 2.33 9.88
C LYS A 143 0.86 1.51 9.05
N SER A 144 0.89 1.64 7.73
CA SER A 144 -0.03 0.90 6.85
C SER A 144 0.65 -0.34 6.28
N TYR A 145 0.29 -1.54 6.77
CA TYR A 145 0.82 -2.79 6.22
C TYR A 145 0.49 -2.96 4.73
N ILE A 146 -0.62 -2.37 4.26
CA ILE A 146 -1.12 -2.48 2.89
C ILE A 146 -0.08 -2.02 1.88
N LEU A 147 0.56 -0.87 2.10
CA LEU A 147 1.52 -0.33 1.13
C LEU A 147 2.80 -1.17 1.05
N TYR A 148 3.26 -1.69 2.19
CA TYR A 148 4.37 -2.64 2.23
C TYR A 148 4.01 -3.95 1.53
N PHE A 149 2.78 -4.45 1.74
CA PHE A 149 2.28 -5.64 1.08
C PHE A 149 2.20 -5.45 -0.44
N GLU A 150 1.59 -4.36 -0.92
CA GLU A 150 1.50 -4.05 -2.36
C GLU A 150 2.87 -3.91 -3.02
N LEU A 151 3.83 -3.27 -2.33
CA LEU A 151 5.19 -3.16 -2.84
C LEU A 151 5.86 -4.54 -2.96
N GLY A 152 5.66 -5.42 -1.98
CA GLY A 152 6.08 -6.81 -2.05
C GLY A 152 5.39 -7.56 -3.19
N TRP A 153 4.08 -7.34 -3.38
CA TRP A 153 3.26 -7.96 -4.41
C TRP A 153 3.74 -7.60 -5.82
N PHE A 154 4.15 -6.35 -6.05
CA PHE A 154 4.69 -5.94 -7.35
C PHE A 154 5.96 -6.72 -7.69
N TYR A 155 6.88 -6.88 -6.73
CA TYR A 155 8.07 -7.69 -6.95
C TYR A 155 7.76 -9.18 -7.09
N PHE A 156 6.82 -9.70 -6.30
CA PHE A 156 6.45 -11.12 -6.30
C PHE A 156 5.75 -11.55 -7.60
N HIS A 157 4.81 -10.73 -8.07
CA HIS A 157 3.89 -11.08 -9.14
C HIS A 157 4.16 -10.29 -10.42
N LYS A 158 4.16 -8.95 -10.36
CA LYS A 158 4.25 -8.12 -11.57
C LYS A 158 5.63 -8.21 -12.23
N VAL A 159 6.70 -8.13 -11.45
CA VAL A 159 8.07 -8.20 -11.97
C VAL A 159 8.40 -9.61 -12.46
N GLU A 160 7.85 -10.64 -11.82
CA GLU A 160 8.04 -12.04 -12.27
C GLU A 160 7.32 -12.33 -13.60
N ALA A 161 6.28 -11.57 -13.95
CA ALA A 161 5.44 -11.85 -15.11
C ALA A 161 6.17 -11.79 -16.46
N ASP A 162 7.33 -11.10 -16.54
CA ASP A 162 8.18 -11.09 -17.74
C ASP A 162 9.67 -11.15 -17.32
N PRO A 163 10.45 -12.11 -17.86
CA PRO A 163 11.89 -12.21 -17.58
C PRO A 163 12.65 -10.89 -17.77
N TYR A 164 12.22 -10.05 -18.71
CA TYR A 164 12.82 -8.75 -18.98
C TYR A 164 12.92 -7.89 -17.72
N TYR A 165 11.84 -7.79 -16.93
CA TYR A 165 11.84 -6.95 -15.71
C TYR A 165 12.80 -7.51 -14.65
N GLY A 166 12.82 -8.83 -14.50
CA GLY A 166 13.76 -9.54 -13.63
C GLY A 166 15.22 -9.30 -14.03
N GLU A 167 15.52 -9.28 -15.33
CA GLU A 167 16.86 -8.97 -15.85
C GLU A 167 17.28 -7.53 -15.56
N GLN A 168 16.38 -6.55 -15.70
CA GLN A 168 16.70 -5.16 -15.32
C GLN A 168 17.06 -5.06 -13.84
N LEU A 169 16.34 -5.74 -12.94
CA LEU A 169 16.70 -5.78 -11.52
C LEU A 169 18.04 -6.51 -11.28
N LYS A 170 18.32 -7.58 -12.00
CA LYS A 170 19.59 -8.31 -11.88
C LYS A 170 20.80 -7.43 -12.25
N LYS A 171 20.67 -6.56 -13.25
CA LYS A 171 21.73 -5.57 -13.60
C LYS A 171 22.04 -4.63 -12.44
N GLU A 172 21.07 -4.35 -11.59
CA GLU A 172 21.23 -3.57 -10.35
C GLU A 172 21.66 -4.42 -9.14
N GLY A 173 21.99 -5.70 -9.33
CA GLY A 173 22.32 -6.63 -8.25
C GLY A 173 21.12 -7.04 -7.38
N LYS A 174 19.89 -6.90 -7.88
CA LYS A 174 18.66 -7.18 -7.14
C LYS A 174 17.95 -8.43 -7.67
N ASN A 175 17.20 -9.08 -6.78
CA ASN A 175 16.33 -10.22 -7.10
C ASN A 175 14.90 -9.91 -6.65
N ASN A 176 13.93 -10.12 -7.54
CA ASN A 176 12.54 -9.79 -7.30
C ASN A 176 11.95 -10.54 -6.10
N TYR A 177 12.21 -11.84 -5.93
CA TYR A 177 11.67 -12.57 -4.78
C TYR A 177 12.33 -12.20 -3.46
N PHE A 178 13.62 -11.87 -3.42
CA PHE A 178 14.23 -11.36 -2.19
C PHE A 178 13.71 -9.97 -1.81
N LEU A 179 13.46 -9.10 -2.80
CA LEU A 179 12.79 -7.83 -2.58
C LEU A 179 11.35 -8.03 -2.07
N ALA A 180 10.59 -8.92 -2.71
CA ALA A 180 9.24 -9.27 -2.27
C ALA A 180 9.23 -9.77 -0.82
N LEU A 181 10.11 -10.72 -0.50
CA LEU A 181 10.26 -11.29 0.83
C LEU A 181 10.59 -10.22 1.88
N TYR A 182 11.48 -9.28 1.55
CA TYR A 182 11.80 -8.15 2.42
C TYR A 182 10.55 -7.31 2.73
N TRP A 183 9.81 -6.89 1.70
CA TRP A 183 8.65 -6.03 1.87
C TRP A 183 7.48 -6.72 2.56
N PHE A 184 7.22 -8.00 2.27
CA PHE A 184 6.22 -8.78 3.00
C PHE A 184 6.58 -8.96 4.48
N LYS A 185 7.86 -9.17 4.81
CA LYS A 185 8.33 -9.19 6.21
C LYS A 185 8.22 -7.83 6.91
N GLN A 186 8.29 -6.71 6.19
CA GLN A 186 8.00 -5.41 6.79
C GLN A 186 6.49 -5.25 7.03
N ALA A 187 5.66 -5.66 6.06
CA ALA A 187 4.20 -5.65 6.23
C ALA A 187 3.75 -6.49 7.43
N SER A 188 4.34 -7.67 7.64
CA SER A 188 3.99 -8.57 8.75
C SER A 188 4.41 -8.07 10.15
N LYS A 189 5.18 -6.98 10.24
CA LYS A 189 5.53 -6.35 11.52
C LYS A 189 4.48 -5.34 11.98
N ILE A 190 3.59 -4.93 11.08
CA ILE A 190 2.60 -3.89 11.33
C ILE A 190 1.26 -4.57 11.67
N GLU A 191 0.83 -4.44 12.92
CA GLU A 191 -0.42 -5.03 13.42
C GLU A 191 -1.54 -3.96 13.55
N PRO A 192 -2.82 -4.32 13.35
CA PRO A 192 -3.29 -5.64 12.94
C PRO A 192 -3.10 -5.88 11.44
N HIS A 193 -2.70 -7.09 11.06
CA HIS A 193 -2.75 -7.54 9.66
C HIS A 193 -3.43 -8.91 9.51
N PRO A 194 -4.05 -9.19 8.35
CA PRO A 194 -4.67 -10.48 8.07
C PRO A 194 -3.63 -11.59 7.84
N SER A 195 -4.04 -12.86 8.00
CA SER A 195 -3.14 -14.02 7.90
C SER A 195 -2.47 -14.17 6.54
N TYR A 196 -3.07 -13.65 5.45
CA TYR A 196 -2.49 -13.77 4.11
C TYR A 196 -1.13 -13.07 3.98
N VAL A 197 -0.86 -12.04 4.78
CA VAL A 197 0.43 -11.32 4.79
C VAL A 197 1.57 -12.25 5.21
N GLU A 198 1.31 -13.19 6.11
CA GLU A 198 2.31 -14.18 6.55
C GLU A 198 2.34 -15.41 5.62
N ARG A 199 1.20 -15.74 4.98
CA ARG A 199 1.16 -16.81 3.96
C ARG A 199 2.02 -16.48 2.75
N ILE A 200 1.98 -15.23 2.28
CA ILE A 200 2.74 -14.86 1.08
C ILE A 200 4.26 -14.92 1.32
N ILE A 201 4.73 -14.73 2.56
CA ILE A 201 6.15 -14.94 2.92
C ILE A 201 6.55 -16.39 2.67
N ALA A 202 5.71 -17.35 3.08
CA ALA A 202 5.97 -18.77 2.85
C ALA A 202 5.96 -19.11 1.35
N HIS A 203 4.95 -18.62 0.60
CA HIS A 203 4.91 -18.79 -0.85
C HIS A 203 6.10 -18.14 -1.57
N THR A 204 6.64 -17.03 -1.05
CA THR A 204 7.83 -16.40 -1.63
C THR A 204 9.06 -17.30 -1.48
N TRP A 205 9.21 -18.00 -0.35
CA TRP A 205 10.24 -19.03 -0.20
C TRP A 205 10.06 -20.20 -1.17
N GLU A 206 8.83 -20.65 -1.38
CA GLU A 206 8.53 -21.71 -2.35
C GLU A 206 8.92 -21.29 -3.79
N LYS A 207 8.67 -20.03 -4.15
CA LYS A 207 9.07 -19.48 -5.45
C LYS A 207 10.58 -19.37 -5.60
N LEU A 208 11.29 -18.96 -4.54
CA LEU A 208 12.76 -18.98 -4.50
C LEU A 208 13.30 -20.40 -4.69
N ALA A 209 12.73 -21.39 -4.00
CA ALA A 209 13.11 -22.79 -4.14
C ALA A 209 12.90 -23.30 -5.58
N ALA A 210 11.72 -23.04 -6.15
CA ALA A 210 11.41 -23.44 -7.53
C ALA A 210 12.33 -22.76 -8.55
N ARG A 211 12.78 -21.53 -8.29
CA ARG A 211 13.76 -20.84 -9.14
C ARG A 211 15.15 -21.46 -9.01
N ALA A 212 15.62 -21.71 -7.79
CA ALA A 212 16.90 -22.36 -7.56
C ALA A 212 16.97 -23.74 -8.24
N GLU A 213 15.87 -24.51 -8.19
CA GLU A 213 15.75 -25.79 -8.91
C GLU A 213 15.88 -25.63 -10.43
N ARG A 214 15.20 -24.65 -11.03
CA ARG A 214 15.34 -24.36 -12.47
C ARG A 214 16.75 -23.90 -12.86
N GLU A 215 17.45 -23.22 -11.94
CA GLU A 215 18.83 -22.77 -12.12
C GLU A 215 19.86 -23.88 -11.80
N GLY A 216 19.41 -25.10 -11.44
CA GLY A 216 20.27 -26.23 -11.11
C GLY A 216 20.97 -26.14 -9.75
N ASN A 217 20.59 -25.16 -8.92
CA ASN A 217 21.16 -24.97 -7.58
C ASN A 217 20.35 -25.75 -6.53
N ILE A 218 20.69 -27.02 -6.39
CA ILE A 218 20.00 -27.97 -5.50
C ILE A 218 20.15 -27.58 -4.03
N GLU A 219 21.34 -27.12 -3.61
CA GLU A 219 21.60 -26.68 -2.24
C GLU A 219 20.65 -25.53 -1.81
N LYS A 220 20.57 -24.47 -2.62
CA LYS A 220 19.67 -23.34 -2.35
C LYS A 220 18.20 -23.75 -2.43
N ARG A 221 17.84 -24.65 -3.34
CA ARG A 221 16.48 -25.17 -3.43
C ARG A 221 16.07 -25.78 -2.08
N ASP A 222 16.90 -26.65 -1.52
CA ASP A 222 16.59 -27.36 -0.28
C ASP A 222 16.58 -26.41 0.92
N GLU A 223 17.53 -25.47 0.98
CA GLU A 223 17.54 -24.37 1.96
C GLU A 223 16.21 -23.60 1.94
N TYR A 224 15.75 -23.16 0.77
CA TYR A 224 14.52 -22.38 0.65
C TYR A 224 13.25 -23.18 0.94
N ARG A 225 13.22 -24.49 0.62
CA ARG A 225 12.11 -25.37 1.02
C ARG A 225 12.03 -25.51 2.54
N ILE A 226 13.17 -25.60 3.23
CA ILE A 226 13.23 -25.62 4.70
C ILE A 226 12.71 -24.29 5.28
N GLU A 227 13.09 -23.15 4.70
CA GLU A 227 12.56 -21.84 5.12
C GLU A 227 11.05 -21.73 4.90
N ALA A 228 10.53 -22.23 3.77
CA ALA A 228 9.09 -22.28 3.51
C ALA A 228 8.36 -23.10 4.59
N LEU A 229 8.84 -24.32 4.89
CA LEU A 229 8.27 -25.16 5.95
C LEU A 229 8.31 -24.46 7.31
N ARG A 230 9.42 -23.78 7.63
CA ARG A 230 9.59 -23.02 8.88
C ARG A 230 8.58 -21.89 8.96
N GLN A 231 8.36 -21.16 7.88
CA GLN A 231 7.36 -20.09 7.85
C GLN A 231 5.94 -20.67 7.97
N TRP A 232 5.59 -21.75 7.27
CA TRP A 232 4.31 -22.41 7.42
C TRP A 232 4.04 -22.86 8.86
N LYS A 233 5.05 -23.40 9.55
CA LYS A 233 4.96 -23.75 10.97
C LYS A 233 4.65 -22.53 11.85
N LYS A 234 5.31 -21.38 11.60
CA LYS A 234 5.02 -20.12 12.29
C LYS A 234 3.58 -19.65 12.04
N ASN A 235 3.14 -19.71 10.79
CA ASN A 235 1.79 -19.31 10.39
C ASN A 235 0.71 -20.15 11.10
N VAL A 236 0.89 -21.47 11.18
CA VAL A 236 -0.02 -22.36 11.91
C VAL A 236 -0.06 -22.04 13.40
N LYS A 237 1.09 -21.68 14.00
CA LYS A 237 1.14 -21.26 15.41
C LYS A 237 0.43 -19.92 15.66
N LYS A 238 0.62 -18.94 14.78
CA LYS A 238 0.01 -17.59 14.88
C LYS A 238 -1.49 -17.62 14.54
N TYR A 239 -1.90 -18.43 13.55
CA TYR A 239 -3.27 -18.54 13.07
C TYR A 239 -3.76 -20.01 13.05
N PRO A 240 -4.07 -20.62 14.20
CA PRO A 240 -4.45 -22.03 14.28
C PRO A 240 -5.70 -22.41 13.45
N HIS A 241 -6.59 -21.45 13.20
CA HIS A 241 -7.81 -21.67 12.42
C HIS A 241 -7.60 -21.57 10.91
N ASP A 242 -6.47 -21.03 10.43
CA ASP A 242 -6.17 -20.92 9.01
C ASP A 242 -5.94 -22.30 8.38
N LYS A 243 -6.94 -22.77 7.63
CA LYS A 243 -6.90 -24.07 6.96
C LYS A 243 -5.79 -24.13 5.91
N VAL A 244 -5.54 -23.03 5.20
CA VAL A 244 -4.53 -22.97 4.13
C VAL A 244 -3.14 -23.19 4.72
N SER A 245 -2.81 -22.48 5.79
CA SER A 245 -1.52 -22.64 6.47
C SER A 245 -1.30 -24.05 7.02
N ARG A 246 -2.34 -24.67 7.59
CA ARG A 246 -2.26 -26.04 8.11
C ARG A 246 -2.02 -27.07 7.00
N SER A 247 -2.79 -26.98 5.91
CA SER A 247 -2.65 -27.89 4.77
C SER A 247 -1.26 -27.77 4.14
N ALA A 248 -0.76 -26.54 3.94
CA ALA A 248 0.57 -26.30 3.38
C ALA A 248 1.69 -26.82 4.30
N TYR A 249 1.58 -26.62 5.62
CA TYR A 249 2.54 -27.15 6.58
C TYR A 249 2.63 -28.69 6.54
N ILE A 250 1.48 -29.38 6.53
CA ILE A 250 1.42 -30.84 6.47
C ILE A 250 2.02 -31.35 5.15
N TYR A 251 1.69 -30.71 4.03
CA TYR A 251 2.23 -31.04 2.73
C TYR A 251 3.76 -30.95 2.71
N TRP A 252 4.34 -29.81 3.11
CA TRP A 252 5.79 -29.61 3.11
C TRP A 252 6.52 -30.50 4.10
N LYS A 253 5.93 -30.77 5.27
CA LYS A 253 6.50 -31.72 6.24
C LYS A 253 6.63 -33.12 5.64
N LYS A 254 5.65 -33.54 4.83
CA LYS A 254 5.68 -34.85 4.14
C LYS A 254 6.71 -34.88 3.01
N ILE A 255 6.81 -33.82 2.21
CA ILE A 255 7.77 -33.74 1.10
C ILE A 255 9.21 -33.81 1.63
N LEU A 256 9.58 -32.93 2.56
CA LEU A 256 10.93 -32.89 3.12
C LEU A 256 11.25 -34.12 3.99
N GLY A 257 10.26 -34.71 4.65
CA GLY A 257 10.44 -35.95 5.40
C GLY A 257 10.67 -37.20 4.52
N LYS A 258 10.24 -37.18 3.26
CA LYS A 258 10.52 -38.25 2.30
C LYS A 258 11.91 -38.13 1.69
N GLU A 259 12.33 -36.90 1.35
CA GLU A 259 13.65 -36.62 0.76
C GLU A 259 14.81 -36.94 1.72
N ASN A 260 14.62 -36.84 3.04
CA ASN A 260 15.65 -37.22 4.02
C ASN A 260 15.79 -38.75 4.24
N ASN A 261 14.86 -39.55 3.72
CA ASN A 261 14.84 -41.02 3.88
C ASN A 261 15.19 -41.76 2.57
N SER A 262 15.59 -41.04 1.53
CA SER A 262 16.00 -41.55 0.21
C SER A 262 17.46 -41.23 -0.05
#